data_AF-A0A380FCH6-F1
#
_entry.id   AF-A0A380FCH6-F1
#
_cell.length_a   1.000
_cell.length_b   1.000
_cell.length_c   1.000
_cell.angle_alpha   90.00
_cell.angle_beta   90.00
_cell.angle_gamma   90.00
#
_symmetry.space_group_name_H-M   'P 1'
#
loop_
_entity.id
_entity.type
_entity.pdbx_description
1 polymer ?
#
loop_
_entity_poly.entity_id
_entity_poly.type
_entity_poly.pdbx_seq_one_letter_code
_entity_poly.pdbx_strand_id
1 'polypeptide(L)'
;MHLNFGAQAGVNYKDADWENELLNQSQGIDLTIDSIGGESFKSFINIGKLGSRIVSFGATRGPVPNLLLPTMTLKEMTLLGFNNGQS
;
A
#
# COMPACT_ATOMS: atom_id res chain seq x y z
N MET A 1 -16.52 -5.91 -10.36
CA MET A 1 -16.09 -6.71 -9.18
C MET A 1 -17.26 -6.75 -8.19
N HIS A 2 -17.60 -7.91 -7.61
CA HIS A 2 -18.68 -8.01 -6.60
C HIS A 2 -18.03 -8.14 -5.22
N LEU A 3 -18.34 -7.24 -4.29
CA LEU A 3 -17.65 -7.09 -3.00
C LEU A 3 -18.52 -7.65 -1.86
N ASN A 4 -18.33 -8.92 -1.50
CA ASN A 4 -19.22 -9.64 -0.57
C ASN A 4 -18.69 -9.79 0.87
N PHE A 5 -17.55 -9.19 1.19
CA PHE A 5 -16.87 -9.38 2.47
C PHE A 5 -16.68 -8.07 3.26
N GLY A 6 -17.57 -7.09 3.07
CA GLY A 6 -17.53 -5.82 3.81
C GLY A 6 -16.56 -4.77 3.24
N ALA A 7 -16.00 -5.00 2.05
CA ALA A 7 -15.22 -4.00 1.34
C ALA A 7 -16.15 -2.92 0.74
N GLN A 8 -15.81 -1.66 0.97
CA GLN A 8 -16.54 -0.51 0.42
C GLN A 8 -16.24 -0.27 -1.07
N ALA A 9 -15.03 -0.64 -1.50
CA ALA A 9 -14.54 -0.45 -2.87
C ALA A 9 -13.47 -1.50 -3.20
N GLY A 10 -13.17 -1.67 -4.48
CA GLY A 10 -12.12 -2.57 -4.96
C GLY A 10 -11.69 -2.24 -6.38
N VAL A 11 -10.38 -2.31 -6.62
CA VAL A 11 -9.74 -2.02 -7.91
C VAL A 11 -8.94 -3.24 -8.36
N ASN A 12 -8.72 -3.38 -9.67
CA ASN A 12 -7.89 -4.44 -10.22
C ASN A 12 -6.46 -3.93 -10.44
N TYR A 13 -5.52 -4.42 -9.63
CA TYR A 13 -4.10 -4.01 -9.67
C TYR A 13 -3.37 -4.34 -10.99
N LYS A 14 -4.00 -5.08 -11.91
CA LYS A 14 -3.46 -5.33 -13.26
C LYS A 14 -3.78 -4.22 -14.24
N ASP A 15 -4.73 -3.35 -13.91
CA ASP A 15 -5.13 -2.23 -14.76
C ASP A 15 -4.15 -1.07 -14.55
N ALA A 16 -3.66 -0.47 -15.63
CA ALA A 16 -2.58 0.52 -15.55
C ALA A 16 -2.92 1.75 -14.68
N ASP A 17 -4.21 2.07 -14.55
CA ASP A 17 -4.71 3.26 -13.84
C ASP A 17 -5.33 2.97 -12.46
N TRP A 18 -5.09 1.78 -11.91
CA TRP A 18 -5.74 1.38 -10.64
C TRP A 18 -5.46 2.36 -9.48
N GLU A 19 -4.28 3.00 -9.45
CA GLU A 19 -3.94 4.01 -8.44
C GLU A 19 -4.90 5.19 -8.48
N ASN A 20 -5.17 5.72 -9.68
CA ASN A 20 -6.08 6.83 -9.91
C ASN A 20 -7.53 6.43 -9.63
N GLU A 21 -7.91 5.21 -10.03
CA GLU A 21 -9.24 4.67 -9.75
C GLU A 21 -9.52 4.58 -8.25
N LEU A 22 -8.52 4.11 -7.48
CA LEU A 22 -8.60 4.02 -6.02
C LEU A 22 -8.60 5.40 -5.35
N LEU A 23 -7.82 6.34 -5.87
CA LEU A 23 -7.82 7.72 -5.38
C LEU A 23 -9.14 8.44 -5.66
N ASN A 24 -9.78 8.22 -6.80
CA ASN A 24 -11.10 8.80 -7.09
C ASN A 24 -12.21 8.24 -6.20
N GLN A 25 -12.03 7.02 -5.70
CA GLN A 25 -12.95 6.36 -4.76
C GLN A 25 -12.62 6.67 -3.29
N SER A 26 -11.49 7.34 -3.02
CA SER A 26 -11.02 7.65 -1.68
C SER A 26 -10.55 9.11 -1.59
N GLN A 27 -9.93 9.50 -0.48
CA GLN A 27 -9.23 10.79 -0.37
C GLN A 27 -7.72 10.55 -0.17
N GLY A 28 -7.22 9.42 -0.66
CA GLY A 28 -5.92 8.86 -0.30
C GLY A 28 -6.01 7.81 0.81
N ILE A 29 -4.89 7.13 1.05
CA ILE A 29 -4.82 5.98 1.95
C ILE A 29 -4.14 6.35 3.26
N ASP A 30 -4.83 6.11 4.38
CA ASP A 30 -4.29 6.30 5.74
C ASP A 30 -3.45 5.10 6.21
N LEU A 31 -3.86 3.88 5.82
CA LEU A 31 -3.22 2.62 6.20
C LEU A 31 -3.20 1.66 5.01
N THR A 32 -2.01 1.16 4.66
CA THR A 32 -1.82 0.04 3.74
C THR A 32 -1.39 -1.19 4.52
N ILE A 33 -1.96 -2.35 4.18
CA ILE A 33 -1.49 -3.65 4.66
C ILE A 33 -0.98 -4.42 3.44
N ASP A 34 0.30 -4.78 3.44
CA ASP A 34 0.98 -5.42 2.31
C ASP A 34 1.61 -6.76 2.68
N SER A 35 1.46 -7.75 1.80
CA SER A 35 2.16 -9.04 1.85
C SER A 35 2.88 -9.38 0.55
N ILE A 36 2.74 -8.50 -0.45
CA ILE A 36 3.16 -8.76 -1.82
C ILE A 36 4.58 -8.28 -2.04
N GLY A 37 4.95 -7.09 -1.55
CA GLY A 37 6.24 -6.48 -1.81
C GLY A 37 6.46 -6.15 -3.30
N GLY A 38 7.71 -6.24 -3.75
CA GLY A 38 8.09 -6.01 -5.15
C GLY A 38 7.79 -4.59 -5.67
N GLU A 39 7.70 -4.47 -6.99
CA GLU A 39 7.56 -3.18 -7.69
C GLU A 39 6.27 -2.42 -7.35
N SER A 40 5.19 -3.14 -7.05
CA SER A 40 3.89 -2.54 -6.68
C SER A 40 3.94 -1.72 -5.39
N PHE A 41 4.96 -1.92 -4.55
CA PHE A 41 5.09 -1.20 -3.29
C PHE A 41 5.20 0.33 -3.48
N LYS A 42 5.80 0.77 -4.59
CA LYS A 42 5.90 2.20 -4.93
C LYS A 42 4.53 2.87 -4.97
N SER A 43 3.52 2.18 -5.50
CA SER A 43 2.16 2.70 -5.61
C SER A 43 1.58 3.06 -4.25
N PHE A 44 1.86 2.27 -3.20
CA PHE A 44 1.40 2.53 -1.84
C PHE A 44 2.00 3.82 -1.26
N ILE A 45 3.26 4.12 -1.59
CA ILE A 45 3.92 5.39 -1.23
C ILE A 45 3.26 6.56 -1.99
N ASN A 46 2.91 6.38 -3.26
CA ASN A 46 2.29 7.41 -4.08
C ASN A 46 0.90 7.81 -3.57
N ILE A 47 0.03 6.82 -3.30
CA ILE A 47 -1.37 7.05 -2.93
C ILE A 47 -1.57 7.31 -1.42
N GLY A 48 -0.54 7.07 -0.61
CA GLY A 48 -0.56 7.33 0.83
C GLY A 48 -0.67 8.83 1.15
N LYS A 49 -1.46 9.15 2.17
CA LYS A 49 -1.59 10.51 2.73
C LYS A 49 -0.36 10.93 3.54
N LEU A 50 -0.27 12.21 3.89
CA LEU A 50 0.63 12.70 4.93
C LEU A 50 0.36 11.95 6.26
N GLY A 51 1.40 11.47 6.93
CA GLY A 51 1.30 10.69 8.17
C GLY A 51 0.79 9.25 8.01
N SER A 52 0.62 8.77 6.77
CA SER A 52 0.08 7.43 6.51
C SER A 52 1.06 6.32 6.86
N ARG A 53 0.52 5.10 7.02
CA ARG A 53 1.28 3.94 7.48
C ARG A 53 1.19 2.80 6.47
N ILE A 54 2.30 2.09 6.30
CA ILE A 54 2.36 0.83 5.58
C ILE A 54 2.79 -0.26 6.57
N VAL A 55 1.98 -1.30 6.73
CA VAL A 55 2.30 -2.49 7.51
C VAL A 55 2.59 -3.62 6.52
N SER A 56 3.83 -4.10 6.49
CA SER A 56 4.22 -5.24 5.66
C SER A 56 4.39 -6.48 6.53
N PHE A 57 3.83 -7.61 6.09
CA PHE A 57 3.98 -8.91 6.77
C PHE A 57 4.52 -10.02 5.86
N GLY A 58 5.03 -9.64 4.69
CA GLY A 58 5.59 -10.57 3.72
C GLY A 58 5.97 -9.87 2.42
N ALA A 59 6.66 -10.60 1.56
CA ALA A 59 7.10 -10.12 0.26
C ALA A 59 7.04 -11.25 -0.77
N THR A 60 5.84 -11.77 -1.05
CA THR A 60 5.65 -12.92 -1.96
C THR A 60 6.22 -12.69 -3.36
N ARG A 61 6.26 -11.45 -3.85
CA ARG A 61 6.87 -11.09 -5.15
C ARG A 61 8.32 -10.64 -5.03
N GLY A 62 8.96 -10.88 -3.89
CA GLY A 62 10.34 -10.53 -3.63
C GLY A 62 10.51 -9.13 -3.00
N PRO A 63 11.76 -8.74 -2.74
CA PRO A 63 12.08 -7.51 -2.02
C PRO A 63 11.58 -6.26 -2.76
N VAL A 64 11.26 -5.21 -2.01
CA VAL A 64 10.89 -3.91 -2.56
C VAL A 64 12.10 -3.26 -3.22
N PRO A 65 12.08 -3.02 -4.55
CA PRO A 65 13.16 -2.30 -5.22
C PRO A 65 13.00 -0.80 -5.00
N ASN A 66 14.13 -0.09 -4.83
CA ASN A 66 14.19 1.38 -4.85
C ASN A 66 13.19 2.07 -3.90
N LEU A 67 13.26 1.76 -2.60
CA LEU A 67 12.43 2.40 -1.58
C LEU A 67 12.59 3.93 -1.61
N LEU A 68 11.48 4.66 -1.80
CA LEU A 68 11.46 6.11 -2.02
C LEU A 68 11.52 6.90 -0.70
N LEU A 69 12.64 6.80 0.02
CA LEU A 69 12.84 7.48 1.30
C LEU A 69 12.53 8.98 1.27
N PRO A 70 12.95 9.78 0.26
CA PRO A 70 12.62 11.21 0.25
C PRO A 70 11.11 11.49 0.26
N THR A 71 10.34 10.74 -0.56
CA THR A 71 8.89 10.89 -0.62
C THR A 71 8.25 10.47 0.70
N MET A 72 8.71 9.36 1.29
CA MET A 72 8.21 8.89 2.59
C MET A 72 8.51 9.90 3.71
N THR A 73 9.70 10.50 3.73
CA THR A 73 10.07 11.52 4.72
C THR A 73 9.22 12.77 4.58
N LEU A 74 9.02 13.29 3.36
CA LEU A 74 8.17 14.46 3.12
C LEU A 74 6.70 14.20 3.47
N LYS A 75 6.25 12.95 3.33
CA LYS A 75 4.92 12.51 3.72
C LYS A 75 4.83 12.01 5.17
N GLU A 76 5.88 12.13 5.97
CA GLU A 76 5.90 11.66 7.37
C GLU A 76 5.41 10.20 7.52
N MET A 77 5.71 9.34 6.53
CA MET A 77 5.16 7.99 6.48
C MET A 77 5.88 7.04 7.43
N THR A 78 5.12 6.09 7.97
CA THR A 78 5.67 4.97 8.76
C THR A 78 5.65 3.68 7.95
N LEU A 79 6.76 2.94 7.95
CA LEU A 79 6.83 1.57 7.45
C LEU A 79 7.11 0.61 8.62
N LEU A 80 6.20 -0.33 8.86
CA LEU A 80 6.27 -1.31 9.94
C LEU A 80 6.34 -2.73 9.37
N GLY A 81 7.23 -3.55 9.89
CA GLY A 81 7.21 -5.00 9.71
C GLY A 81 6.32 -5.67 10.76
N PHE A 82 5.46 -6.61 10.34
CA PHE A 82 4.64 -7.43 11.23
C PHE A 82 4.91 -8.92 11.00
N ASN A 83 5.01 -9.69 12.08
CA ASN A 83 5.06 -11.15 12.04
C ASN A 83 4.27 -11.72 13.23
N ASN A 84 3.39 -12.68 12.95
CA ASN A 84 2.61 -13.37 13.99
C ASN A 84 3.45 -14.51 14.57
N GLY A 85 4.37 -14.20 15.49
CA GLY A 85 5.21 -15.26 16.09
C GLY A 85 6.41 -14.83 16.92
N GLN A 86 6.55 -13.54 17.26
CA GLN A 86 7.56 -13.11 18.22
C GLN A 86 6.87 -12.43 19.40
N SER A 87 6.64 -13.25 20.43
CA SER A 87 6.29 -12.87 21.81
C SER A 87 7.30 -13.52 22.74
#